data_AF-A0A6L3JND9-F1
#
_entry.id   AF-A0A6L3JND9-F1
#
_cell.length_a   1.000
_cell.length_b   1.000
_cell.length_c   1.000
_cell.angle_alpha   90.00
_cell.angle_beta   90.00
_cell.angle_gamma   90.00
#
_symmetry.space_group_name_H-M   'P 1'
#
loop_
_entity.id
_entity.type
_entity.pdbx_description
1 polymer ?
#
loop_
_entity_poly.entity_id
_entity_poly.type
_entity_poly.pdbx_seq_one_letter_code
_entity_poly.pdbx_strand_id
1 'polypeptide(L)'
;MILKCVKVVAAAAFALVSLNVSGQDLLARQAPIDRKLKAVDSVALIRQIKAEKSAYPAYSLYPNWSNERVHAYGNTVTIPDTFRIDMTGFRMPTE
;
A
#
# COMPACT_ATOMS: atom_id res chain seq x y z
N MET A 1 32.53 29.96 -46.09
CA MET A 1 32.87 28.61 -45.58
C MET A 1 33.08 28.59 -44.07
N ILE A 2 33.70 29.61 -43.47
CA ILE A 2 33.93 29.75 -42.02
C ILE A 2 32.65 29.65 -41.16
N LEU A 3 31.55 30.32 -41.55
CA LEU A 3 30.30 30.29 -40.78
C LEU A 3 29.66 28.89 -40.71
N LYS A 4 29.91 28.04 -41.71
CA LYS A 4 29.43 26.65 -41.73
C LYS A 4 30.24 25.80 -40.75
N CYS A 5 31.56 25.98 -40.68
CA CYS A 5 32.41 25.28 -39.72
C CYS A 5 32.05 25.64 -38.26
N VAL A 6 31.78 26.92 -37.97
CA VAL A 6 31.40 27.35 -36.61
C VAL A 6 30.08 26.70 -36.18
N LYS A 7 29.09 26.61 -37.07
CA LYS A 7 27.82 25.92 -36.78
C LYS A 7 28.00 24.42 -36.51
N VAL A 8 28.88 23.77 -37.28
CA VAL A 8 29.17 22.34 -37.10
C VAL A 8 29.92 22.07 -35.79
N VAL A 9 30.88 22.92 -35.43
CA VAL A 9 31.59 22.80 -34.15
C VAL A 9 30.66 23.07 -32.97
N ALA A 10 29.77 24.07 -33.06
CA ALA A 10 28.78 24.33 -32.04
C ALA A 10 27.80 23.16 -31.87
N ALA A 11 27.29 22.60 -32.99
CA ALA A 11 26.41 21.43 -32.94
C ALA A 11 27.10 20.19 -32.36
N ALA A 12 28.38 19.97 -32.69
CA ALA A 12 29.17 18.88 -32.12
C ALA A 12 29.40 19.07 -30.61
N ALA A 13 29.67 20.29 -30.14
CA ALA A 13 29.82 20.59 -28.72
C ALA A 13 28.50 20.35 -27.95
N PHE A 14 27.36 20.78 -28.49
CA PHE A 14 26.05 20.52 -27.89
C PHE A 14 25.70 19.03 -27.85
N ALA A 15 26.07 18.26 -28.86
CA ALA A 15 25.86 16.81 -28.90
C ALA A 15 26.72 16.04 -27.89
N LEU A 16 27.91 16.53 -27.55
CA LEU A 16 28.76 15.89 -26.53
C LEU A 16 28.27 16.19 -25.10
N VAL A 17 27.68 17.36 -24.87
CA VAL A 17 27.12 17.72 -23.55
C VAL A 17 25.85 16.92 -23.23
N SER A 18 25.01 16.59 -24.24
CA SER A 18 23.75 15.86 -24.06
C SER A 18 23.91 14.37 -23.70
N LEU A 19 25.10 13.78 -23.86
CA LEU A 19 25.38 12.40 -23.48
C LEU A 19 25.43 12.17 -21.95
N ASN A 20 25.65 13.24 -21.16
CA ASN A 20 25.79 13.14 -19.70
C ASN A 20 24.46 12.94 -18.95
N VAL A 21 23.32 12.93 -19.66
CA VAL A 21 21.98 12.74 -19.05
C VAL A 21 21.68 11.27 -18.74
N SER A 22 22.28 10.31 -19.45
CA SER A 22 21.94 8.88 -19.31
C SER A 22 22.49 8.20 -18.05
N GLY A 23 23.43 8.84 -17.33
CA GLY A 23 24.02 8.29 -16.09
C GLY A 23 23.36 8.78 -14.79
N GLN A 24 22.55 9.83 -14.85
CA GLN A 24 21.93 10.43 -13.67
C GLN A 24 20.79 9.58 -13.12
N ASP A 25 20.08 8.84 -13.98
CA ASP A 25 18.99 7.93 -13.58
C ASP A 25 19.52 6.71 -12.80
N LEU A 26 20.71 6.22 -13.14
CA LEU A 26 21.36 5.13 -12.38
C LEU A 26 21.80 5.59 -10.98
N LEU A 27 22.37 6.80 -10.88
CA LEU A 27 22.72 7.40 -9.59
C LEU A 27 21.49 7.67 -8.72
N ALA A 28 20.37 8.12 -9.31
CA ALA A 28 19.10 8.30 -8.61
C ALA A 28 18.57 6.98 -8.03
N ARG A 29 18.68 5.87 -8.78
CA ARG A 29 18.28 4.53 -8.30
C ARG A 29 19.21 3.91 -7.25
N GLN A 30 20.46 4.37 -7.19
CA GLN A 30 21.47 3.86 -6.27
C GLN A 30 21.65 4.72 -5.02
N ALA A 31 20.91 5.83 -4.89
CA ALA A 31 20.94 6.68 -3.72
C ALA A 31 20.70 5.83 -2.45
N PRO A 32 21.70 5.69 -1.56
CA PRO A 32 21.60 4.84 -0.38
C PRO A 32 20.54 5.37 0.61
N ILE A 33 20.20 6.66 0.51
CA ILE A 33 19.20 7.35 1.34
C ILE A 33 17.81 6.74 1.11
N ASP A 34 17.40 6.53 -0.15
CA ASP A 34 16.07 5.99 -0.47
C ASP A 34 15.90 4.54 0.01
N ARG A 35 16.99 3.76 -0.04
CA ARG A 35 17.00 2.38 0.50
C ARG A 35 16.80 2.37 2.02
N LYS A 36 17.43 3.31 2.74
CA LYS A 36 17.27 3.43 4.20
C LYS A 36 15.88 3.95 4.55
N LEU A 37 15.34 4.90 3.80
CA LEU A 37 14.02 5.44 4.01
C LEU A 37 12.93 4.38 3.76
N LYS A 38 13.03 3.61 2.68
CA LYS A 38 12.14 2.46 2.42
C LYS A 38 12.23 1.37 3.49
N ALA A 39 13.43 1.12 4.02
CA ALA A 39 13.61 0.17 5.11
C ALA A 39 13.06 0.68 6.46
N VAL A 40 13.17 1.98 6.72
CA VAL A 40 12.53 2.62 7.90
C VAL A 40 11.02 2.54 7.79
N ASP A 41 10.48 2.82 6.60
CA ASP A 41 9.04 2.73 6.31
C ASP A 41 8.52 1.29 6.45
N SER A 42 9.28 0.29 5.96
CA SER A 42 8.89 -1.12 6.15
C SER A 42 8.93 -1.55 7.62
N VAL A 43 9.85 -1.03 8.42
CA VAL A 43 9.88 -1.30 9.88
C VAL A 43 8.71 -0.65 10.59
N ALA A 44 8.33 0.58 10.22
CA ALA A 44 7.14 1.24 10.76
C ALA A 44 5.86 0.45 10.43
N LEU A 45 5.73 0.01 9.17
CA LEU A 45 4.62 -0.83 8.72
C LEU A 45 4.57 -2.19 9.45
N ILE A 46 5.72 -2.85 9.67
CA ILE A 46 5.76 -4.10 10.45
C ILE A 46 5.35 -3.86 11.91
N ARG A 47 5.78 -2.75 12.53
CA ARG A 47 5.36 -2.38 13.89
C ARG A 47 3.86 -2.15 13.97
N GLN A 48 3.29 -1.45 12.98
CA GLN A 48 1.85 -1.22 12.85
C GLN A 48 1.09 -2.55 12.75
N ILE A 49 1.48 -3.42 11.82
CA ILE A 49 0.86 -4.75 11.65
C ILE A 49 0.97 -5.59 12.91
N LYS A 50 2.10 -5.54 13.62
CA LYS A 50 2.28 -6.26 14.89
C LYS A 50 1.34 -5.74 15.97
N ALA A 51 1.16 -4.43 16.07
CA ALA A 51 0.21 -3.81 16.99
C ALA A 51 -1.23 -4.22 16.65
N GLU A 52 -1.62 -4.17 15.38
CA GLU A 52 -2.95 -4.59 14.91
C GLU A 52 -3.22 -6.08 15.17
N LYS A 53 -2.26 -6.95 14.87
CA LYS A 53 -2.36 -8.39 15.18
C LYS A 53 -2.47 -8.67 16.68
N SER A 54 -1.83 -7.85 17.53
CA SER A 54 -1.94 -8.00 18.98
C SER A 54 -3.29 -7.54 19.52
N ALA A 55 -3.91 -6.51 18.92
CA ALA A 55 -5.23 -6.05 19.28
C ALA A 55 -6.33 -7.05 18.87
N TYR A 56 -6.13 -7.77 17.77
CA TYR A 56 -7.12 -8.68 17.20
C TYR A 56 -6.51 -10.05 16.83
N PRO A 57 -6.20 -10.90 17.83
CA PRO A 57 -5.60 -12.22 17.60
C PRO A 57 -6.51 -13.17 16.79
N ALA A 58 -7.83 -12.93 16.77
CA ALA A 58 -8.78 -13.73 16.00
C ALA A 58 -8.55 -13.64 14.47
N TYR A 59 -7.94 -12.55 13.96
CA TYR A 59 -7.67 -12.41 12.53
C TYR A 59 -6.65 -13.44 12.00
N SER A 60 -5.79 -14.02 12.85
CA SER A 60 -4.92 -15.11 12.40
C SER A 60 -5.66 -16.43 12.22
N LEU A 61 -6.76 -16.64 12.94
CA LEU A 61 -7.56 -17.88 12.85
C LEU A 61 -8.49 -17.86 11.64
N TYR A 62 -9.03 -16.69 11.30
CA TYR A 62 -9.94 -16.52 10.17
C TYR A 62 -9.48 -15.39 9.25
N PRO A 63 -8.45 -15.63 8.41
CA PRO A 63 -7.85 -14.61 7.56
C PRO A 63 -8.80 -14.07 6.47
N ASN A 64 -9.82 -14.84 6.09
CA ASN A 64 -10.82 -14.48 5.08
C ASN A 64 -12.14 -13.98 5.70
N TRP A 65 -12.18 -13.74 7.01
CA TRP A 65 -13.40 -13.32 7.68
C TRP A 65 -13.74 -11.87 7.33
N SER A 66 -14.87 -11.65 6.67
CA SER A 66 -15.39 -10.31 6.37
C SER A 66 -16.47 -9.91 7.38
N ASN A 67 -16.25 -8.80 8.07
CA ASN A 67 -17.23 -8.21 9.00
C ASN A 67 -18.31 -7.37 8.31
N GLU A 68 -18.30 -7.27 6.97
CA GLU A 68 -19.20 -6.41 6.20
C GLU A 68 -20.69 -6.64 6.52
N ARG A 69 -21.06 -7.89 6.85
CA ARG A 69 -22.45 -8.26 7.16
C ARG A 69 -22.71 -8.56 8.65
N VAL A 70 -21.65 -8.73 9.45
CA VAL A 70 -21.75 -9.16 10.86
C VAL A 70 -22.21 -8.02 11.76
N HIS A 71 -22.00 -6.76 11.32
CA HIS A 71 -22.42 -5.57 12.04
C HIS A 71 -23.24 -4.64 11.13
N ALA A 72 -24.21 -5.21 10.40
CA ALA A 72 -25.05 -4.49 9.43
C ALA A 72 -25.76 -3.25 10.01
N TYR A 73 -26.00 -3.25 11.32
CA TYR A 73 -26.68 -2.16 12.02
C TYR A 73 -25.75 -1.20 12.78
N GLY A 74 -24.42 -1.35 12.67
CA GLY A 74 -23.47 -0.36 13.17
C GLY A 74 -23.71 0.09 14.62
N ASN A 75 -23.44 1.37 14.86
CA ASN A 75 -23.83 2.10 16.07
C ASN A 75 -25.29 2.60 16.05
N THR A 76 -26.06 2.33 15.00
CA THR A 76 -27.43 2.86 14.87
C THR A 76 -28.46 2.00 15.60
N VAL A 77 -28.12 0.76 15.96
CA VAL A 77 -28.96 -0.12 16.77
C VAL A 77 -28.24 -0.47 18.06
N THR A 78 -28.82 -0.07 19.19
CA THR A 78 -28.44 -0.55 20.51
C THR A 78 -28.84 -2.01 20.64
N ILE A 79 -27.86 -2.91 20.52
CA ILE A 79 -28.08 -4.33 20.75
C ILE A 79 -28.35 -4.53 22.24
N PRO A 80 -29.53 -5.06 22.63
CA PRO A 80 -29.83 -5.27 24.04
C PRO A 80 -28.98 -6.42 24.61
N ASP A 81 -28.55 -6.29 25.88
CA ASP A 81 -27.79 -7.31 26.60
C ASP A 81 -28.54 -8.65 26.72
N THR A 82 -29.86 -8.62 26.63
CA THR A 82 -30.71 -9.81 26.64
C THR A 82 -31.69 -9.74 25.49
N PHE A 83 -31.60 -10.69 24.57
CA PHE A 83 -32.55 -10.86 23.48
C PHE A 83 -33.36 -12.13 23.70
N ARG A 84 -34.70 -12.04 23.62
CA ARG A 84 -35.57 -13.23 23.61
C ARG A 84 -35.84 -13.58 22.15
N ILE A 85 -35.29 -14.71 21.71
CA ILE A 85 -35.64 -15.29 20.42
C ILE A 85 -36.97 -16.01 20.60
N ASP A 86 -38.02 -15.52 19.94
CA ASP A 86 -39.27 -16.25 19.85
C ASP A 86 -39.11 -17.38 18.82
N MET A 87 -39.30 -18.61 19.26
CA MET A 87 -39.22 -19.81 18.43
C MET A 87 -40.59 -20.33 18.02
N THR A 88 -41.67 -19.60 18.29
CA THR A 88 -43.01 -20.01 17.86
C THR A 88 -43.07 -20.15 16.34
N GLY A 89 -43.44 -21.35 15.87
CA GLY A 89 -43.51 -21.67 14.44
C GLY A 89 -42.18 -22.08 13.79
N PHE A 90 -41.06 -22.14 14.53
CA PHE A 90 -39.83 -22.72 14.00
C PHE A 90 -40.01 -24.24 13.79
N ARG A 91 -40.04 -24.66 12.53
CA ARG A 91 -39.98 -26.08 12.14
C ARG A 91 -38.61 -26.38 11.58
N MET A 92 -37.87 -27.26 12.25
CA MET A 92 -36.65 -27.84 11.71
C MET A 92 -37.03 -28.65 10.45
N PRO A 93 -36.46 -28.36 9.27
CA PRO A 93 -36.65 -29.21 8.11
C PRO A 93 -35.92 -30.52 8.39
N THR A 94 -36.69 -31.59 8.57
CA THR A 94 -36.18 -32.96 8.57
C THR A 94 -36.33 -33.50 7.15
N GLU A 95 -35.26 -33.38 6.36
CA GLU A 95 -34.98 -34.33 5.28
C GLU A 95 -34.01 -35.38 5.79
#